data_AF-A0A662A5P9-F1
#
_entry.id   AF-A0A662A5P9-F1
#
_cell.length_a   1.000
_cell.length_b   1.000
_cell.length_c   1.000
_cell.angle_alpha   90.00
_cell.angle_beta   90.00
_cell.angle_gamma   90.00
#
_symmetry.space_group_name_H-M   'P 1'
#
loop_
_entity.id
_entity.type
_entity.pdbx_description
1 polymer ?
#
loop_
_entity_poly.entity_id
_entity_poly.type
_entity_poly.pdbx_seq_one_letter_code
_entity_poly.pdbx_strand_id
1 'polypeptide(L)'
;NFSAAAYFFGRKLFKELNVPIGLINSSFGGTPAESWTSAEALKVIPEFREEIKTMDSSFHEQIRNQGNFQAELKLRKEIIKRGDIGYDNGKPIWNKPDLDVTGWNTMNLPIKWEKAGYPDLDGIMWFRKEIKIPASMIGTDLIMSLGPINDYDITWFNGVKVGSMIDANIPRDYKIPMLLVKPGKNIIVIKVEDIGFSGGVWGKADQMFIANNSGEKMSIAGKWLYKIGFDRKVLGPKQHIPTVLNNGMIHPLIPFAIQGAIWYQGEANASRAHQYQTLFPIMIKDWRSQWNQGDFPFIFVQLANFNELPTELKDDDWAELREAQLMALSLPNTGMAVTIDIGDAKDIHPKNKQEVGKRLALYALAEVYGKDIAYSGPMYKSMEIKEGKIRLQFNHTNNGLKIKGSDQLKGFTIAGADKKFVWADAKIEGNEIVVWNSKIKNPVAIRYAWASNPICNLYNGSELPASPFRTDDWKGITYGKK
;
A
#
# COMPACT_ATOMS: atom_id res chain seq x y z
N ASN A 1 -8.44 5.96 -11.71
CA ASN A 1 -9.22 4.77 -11.24
C ASN A 1 -9.95 5.12 -9.96
N PHE A 2 -11.18 4.58 -9.75
CA PHE A 2 -12.01 4.84 -8.57
C PHE A 2 -12.17 3.55 -7.73
N SER A 3 -12.48 3.68 -6.44
CA SER A 3 -12.67 2.53 -5.55
C SER A 3 -13.90 1.70 -5.94
N ALA A 4 -13.69 0.41 -6.23
CA ALA A 4 -14.77 -0.52 -6.56
C ALA A 4 -15.76 -0.69 -5.40
N ALA A 5 -15.28 -0.81 -4.16
CA ALA A 5 -16.14 -0.93 -2.99
C ALA A 5 -17.01 0.32 -2.79
N ALA A 6 -16.41 1.51 -2.94
CA ALA A 6 -17.14 2.79 -2.85
C ALA A 6 -18.17 2.93 -3.96
N TYR A 7 -17.82 2.54 -5.20
CA TYR A 7 -18.75 2.54 -6.33
C TYR A 7 -19.98 1.67 -6.05
N PHE A 8 -19.78 0.42 -5.60
CA PHE A 8 -20.88 -0.49 -5.32
C PHE A 8 -21.72 -0.06 -4.10
N PHE A 9 -21.08 0.55 -3.10
CA PHE A 9 -21.76 1.20 -1.98
C PHE A 9 -22.70 2.32 -2.45
N GLY A 10 -22.17 3.31 -3.18
CA GLY A 10 -22.96 4.42 -3.69
C GLY A 10 -24.05 3.99 -4.66
N ARG A 11 -23.77 3.01 -5.53
CA ARG A 11 -24.76 2.43 -6.44
C ARG A 11 -25.92 1.76 -5.70
N LYS A 12 -25.66 1.06 -4.59
CA LYS A 12 -26.71 0.45 -3.77
C LYS A 12 -27.54 1.53 -3.08
N LEU A 13 -26.91 2.53 -2.47
CA LEU A 13 -27.62 3.67 -1.86
C LEU A 13 -28.50 4.42 -2.87
N PHE A 14 -27.95 4.75 -4.05
CA PHE A 14 -28.67 5.44 -5.11
C PHE A 14 -29.95 4.69 -5.51
N LYS A 15 -29.86 3.36 -5.67
CA LYS A 15 -31.02 2.52 -6.04
C LYS A 15 -32.11 2.49 -4.96
N GLU A 16 -31.74 2.56 -3.68
CA GLU A 16 -32.69 2.42 -2.56
C GLU A 16 -33.25 3.75 -2.07
N LEU A 17 -32.48 4.83 -2.23
CA LEU A 17 -32.85 6.17 -1.76
C LEU A 17 -33.40 7.06 -2.89
N ASN A 18 -33.09 6.72 -4.15
CA ASN A 18 -33.48 7.48 -5.33
C ASN A 18 -33.03 8.96 -5.29
N VAL A 19 -31.86 9.22 -4.67
CA VAL A 19 -31.21 10.54 -4.62
C VAL A 19 -29.75 10.42 -5.05
N PRO A 20 -29.16 11.45 -5.69
CA PRO A 20 -27.74 11.43 -6.05
C PRO A 20 -26.83 11.19 -4.84
N ILE A 21 -25.86 10.29 -4.99
CA ILE A 21 -24.90 9.94 -3.92
C ILE A 21 -23.52 10.47 -4.31
N GLY A 22 -23.03 11.47 -3.56
CA GLY A 22 -21.67 11.98 -3.68
C GLY A 22 -20.67 11.04 -3.01
N LEU A 23 -19.53 10.77 -3.66
CA LEU A 23 -18.44 9.96 -3.11
C LEU A 23 -17.11 10.65 -3.34
N ILE A 24 -16.34 10.85 -2.27
CA ILE A 24 -14.96 11.32 -2.33
C ILE A 24 -14.04 10.11 -2.14
N ASN A 25 -13.08 9.92 -3.05
CA ASN A 25 -12.12 8.82 -2.96
C ASN A 25 -10.75 9.34 -2.52
N SER A 26 -10.36 8.99 -1.29
CA SER A 26 -9.02 9.19 -0.75
C SER A 26 -8.47 7.83 -0.34
N SER A 27 -7.68 7.21 -1.21
CA SER A 27 -7.17 5.85 -0.99
C SER A 27 -5.74 5.68 -1.47
N PHE A 28 -4.94 4.99 -0.67
CA PHE A 28 -3.56 4.61 -0.98
C PHE A 28 -3.27 3.23 -0.39
N GLY A 29 -2.91 2.26 -1.23
CA GLY A 29 -2.76 0.85 -0.84
C GLY A 29 -1.58 0.59 0.09
N GLY A 30 -1.73 -0.40 0.98
CA GLY A 30 -0.65 -0.89 1.85
C GLY A 30 -0.28 0.04 3.01
N THR A 31 -1.08 1.05 3.32
CA THR A 31 -0.72 2.08 4.30
C THR A 31 -1.26 1.76 5.69
N PRO A 32 -0.51 2.08 6.76
CA PRO A 32 -0.94 1.85 8.13
C PRO A 32 -1.81 3.00 8.65
N ALA A 33 -2.66 2.76 9.64
CA ALA A 33 -3.64 3.77 10.11
C ALA A 33 -2.99 5.04 10.68
N GLU A 34 -1.78 4.95 11.25
CA GLU A 34 -1.05 6.11 11.74
C GLU A 34 -0.69 7.11 10.63
N SER A 35 -0.54 6.67 9.38
CA SER A 35 -0.33 7.59 8.27
C SER A 35 -1.55 8.48 8.01
N TRP A 36 -2.74 8.02 8.37
CA TRP A 36 -4.03 8.67 8.16
C TRP A 36 -4.54 9.45 9.39
N THR A 37 -3.77 9.43 10.48
CA THR A 37 -4.10 10.09 11.76
C THR A 37 -3.27 11.37 11.91
N SER A 38 -3.85 12.44 12.45
CA SER A 38 -3.13 13.70 12.70
C SER A 38 -2.00 13.54 13.72
N ALA A 39 -1.02 14.44 13.67
CA ALA A 39 0.08 14.46 14.64
C ALA A 39 -0.44 14.68 16.08
N GLU A 40 -1.42 15.56 16.25
CA GLU A 40 -2.08 15.87 17.52
C GLU A 40 -2.71 14.63 18.13
N ALA A 41 -3.44 13.85 17.34
CA ALA A 41 -4.08 12.63 17.80
C ALA A 41 -3.06 11.53 18.08
N LEU A 42 -1.97 11.42 17.30
CA LEU A 42 -0.93 10.41 17.54
C LEU A 42 -0.10 10.68 18.81
N LYS A 43 0.09 11.94 19.22
CA LYS A 43 0.84 12.30 20.45
C LYS A 43 0.26 11.69 21.74
N VAL A 44 -1.02 11.33 21.74
CA VAL A 44 -1.68 10.69 22.89
C VAL A 44 -1.25 9.23 23.05
N ILE A 45 -0.77 8.61 21.98
CA ILE A 45 -0.26 7.24 21.96
C ILE A 45 1.24 7.30 22.31
N PRO A 46 1.69 6.76 23.46
CA PRO A 46 3.09 6.85 23.89
C PRO A 46 4.10 6.37 22.85
N GLU A 47 3.71 5.37 22.05
CA GLU A 47 4.53 4.77 20.99
C GLU A 47 4.89 5.75 19.87
N PHE A 48 4.00 6.68 19.52
CA PHE A 48 4.22 7.64 18.44
C PHE A 48 4.77 8.99 18.92
N ARG A 49 4.76 9.26 20.23
CA ARG A 49 5.08 10.58 20.79
C ARG A 49 6.48 11.09 20.40
N GLU A 50 7.51 10.26 20.56
CA GLU A 50 8.88 10.67 20.23
C GLU A 50 9.07 10.82 18.71
N GLU A 51 8.51 9.89 17.93
CA GLU A 51 8.56 9.98 16.46
C GLU A 51 7.93 11.28 15.96
N ILE A 52 6.71 11.59 16.41
CA ILE A 52 6.01 12.83 16.05
C ILE A 52 6.77 14.06 16.56
N LYS A 53 7.34 14.05 17.77
CA LYS A 53 8.15 15.16 18.28
C LYS A 53 9.38 15.42 17.41
N THR A 54 10.06 14.37 16.94
CA THR A 54 11.18 14.52 15.99
C THR A 54 10.73 15.02 14.62
N MET A 55 9.54 14.61 14.16
CA MET A 55 8.95 15.14 12.94
C MET A 55 8.60 16.62 13.08
N ASP A 56 7.95 17.06 14.16
CA ASP A 56 7.61 18.47 14.40
C ASP A 56 8.86 19.35 14.44
N SER A 57 9.93 18.86 15.08
CA SER A 57 11.20 19.56 15.20
C SER A 57 11.87 19.76 13.82
N SER A 58 11.85 18.73 12.97
CA SER A 58 12.44 18.78 11.62
C SER A 58 11.54 19.45 10.58
N PHE A 59 10.23 19.31 10.70
CA PHE A 59 9.21 19.88 9.82
C PHE A 59 9.01 21.37 10.07
N HIS A 60 8.95 21.82 11.33
CA HIS A 60 8.84 23.26 11.62
C HIS A 60 10.12 24.03 11.30
N GLU A 61 11.31 23.43 11.42
CA GLU A 61 12.57 24.05 11.00
C GLU A 61 12.68 24.15 9.46
N GLN A 62 12.05 23.22 8.72
CA GLN A 62 11.96 23.24 7.26
C GLN A 62 10.84 24.18 6.74
N ILE A 63 9.67 24.23 7.39
CA ILE A 63 8.53 25.07 6.98
C ILE A 63 8.73 26.54 7.34
N ARG A 64 9.35 26.87 8.49
CA ARG A 64 9.66 28.28 8.82
C ARG A 64 10.63 28.92 7.83
N ASN A 65 11.39 28.11 7.10
CA ASN A 65 12.44 28.60 6.21
C ASN A 65 12.05 28.75 4.74
N GLN A 66 10.89 28.26 4.26
CA GLN A 66 10.46 28.54 2.88
C GLN A 66 9.04 28.03 2.56
N GLY A 67 8.04 28.90 2.69
CA GLY A 67 6.82 28.79 1.92
C GLY A 67 7.11 29.14 0.45
N ASN A 68 7.37 28.15 -0.41
CA ASN A 68 7.25 28.30 -1.86
C ASN A 68 7.44 26.95 -2.55
N PHE A 69 6.52 26.56 -3.43
CA PHE A 69 6.66 25.44 -4.38
C PHE A 69 8.01 25.44 -5.14
N GLN A 70 8.60 26.62 -5.35
CA GLN A 70 9.94 26.79 -5.91
C GLN A 70 11.08 26.28 -5.00
N ALA A 71 10.93 26.38 -3.69
CA ALA A 71 11.88 25.83 -2.73
C ALA A 71 11.80 24.31 -2.67
N GLU A 72 10.62 23.73 -2.82
CA GLU A 72 10.44 22.28 -2.93
C GLU A 72 11.07 21.74 -4.24
N LEU A 73 10.85 22.40 -5.37
CA LEU A 73 11.54 22.07 -6.63
C LEU A 73 13.06 22.23 -6.51
N LYS A 74 13.53 23.26 -5.79
CA LYS A 74 14.96 23.48 -5.53
C LYS A 74 15.55 22.41 -4.60
N LEU A 75 14.82 22.01 -3.55
CA LEU A 75 15.19 20.93 -2.63
C LEU A 75 15.18 19.58 -3.35
N ARG A 76 14.16 19.28 -4.17
CA ARG A 76 14.12 18.08 -5.01
C ARG A 76 15.31 18.04 -5.97
N LYS A 77 15.63 19.14 -6.64
CA LYS A 77 16.82 19.26 -7.49
C LYS A 77 18.12 19.08 -6.70
N GLU A 78 18.23 19.66 -5.51
CA GLU A 78 19.40 19.50 -4.64
C GLU A 78 19.53 18.09 -4.06
N ILE A 79 18.44 17.41 -3.71
CA ILE A 79 18.49 16.01 -3.24
C ILE A 79 18.85 15.06 -4.38
N ILE A 80 18.27 15.23 -5.57
CA ILE A 80 18.67 14.46 -6.76
C ILE A 80 20.16 14.71 -7.07
N LYS A 81 20.62 15.96 -6.97
CA LYS A 81 22.02 16.35 -7.20
C LYS A 81 22.99 15.82 -6.14
N ARG A 82 22.56 15.70 -4.87
CA ARG A 82 23.38 15.19 -3.76
C ARG A 82 23.30 13.66 -3.62
N GLY A 83 22.17 13.07 -4.01
CA GLY A 83 21.90 11.63 -3.91
C GLY A 83 22.43 10.83 -5.09
N ASP A 84 22.73 11.48 -6.22
CA ASP A 84 23.41 10.86 -7.35
C ASP A 84 24.86 10.52 -6.98
N ILE A 85 25.10 9.25 -6.64
CA ILE A 85 26.45 8.76 -6.27
C ILE A 85 27.45 8.77 -7.45
N GLY A 86 26.98 9.09 -8.65
CA GLY A 86 27.84 9.40 -9.81
C GLY A 86 28.46 10.80 -9.75
N TYR A 87 28.13 11.60 -8.73
CA TYR A 87 28.72 12.90 -8.42
C TYR A 87 29.49 12.87 -7.09
N ASP A 88 30.54 13.68 -7.03
CA ASP A 88 31.23 14.04 -5.78
C ASP A 88 31.41 15.56 -5.74
N ASN A 89 30.99 16.20 -4.64
CA ASN A 89 31.03 17.65 -4.47
C ASN A 89 30.49 18.45 -5.67
N GLY A 90 29.40 17.96 -6.27
CA GLY A 90 28.74 18.61 -7.42
C GLY A 90 29.48 18.45 -8.76
N LYS A 91 30.54 17.65 -8.83
CA LYS A 91 31.24 17.28 -10.07
C LYS A 91 30.92 15.83 -10.44
N PRO A 92 30.62 15.52 -11.72
CA PRO A 92 30.47 14.14 -12.13
C PRO A 92 31.81 13.43 -11.95
N ILE A 93 31.79 12.24 -11.35
CA ILE A 93 32.97 11.39 -11.18
C ILE A 93 32.94 10.18 -12.09
N TRP A 94 31.75 9.74 -12.50
CA TRP A 94 31.60 8.57 -13.38
C TRP A 94 31.75 8.89 -14.88
N ASN A 95 31.91 10.16 -15.25
CA ASN A 95 32.25 10.58 -16.61
C ASN A 95 33.75 10.40 -16.94
N LYS A 96 34.60 10.11 -15.94
CA LYS A 96 36.05 10.00 -16.11
C LYS A 96 36.43 8.85 -17.06
N PRO A 97 37.28 9.07 -18.07
CA PRO A 97 37.67 8.02 -19.03
C PRO A 97 38.35 6.80 -18.42
N ASP A 98 39.07 7.02 -17.31
CA ASP A 98 39.88 6.07 -16.55
C ASP A 98 39.15 5.52 -15.30
N LEU A 99 37.85 5.79 -15.15
CA LEU A 99 37.04 5.26 -14.05
C LEU A 99 37.15 3.73 -13.96
N ASP A 100 37.37 3.22 -12.74
CA ASP A 100 37.19 1.81 -12.43
C ASP A 100 35.70 1.44 -12.50
N VAL A 101 35.38 0.54 -13.42
CA VAL A 101 34.02 0.07 -13.70
C VAL A 101 33.73 -1.29 -13.07
N THR A 102 34.60 -1.77 -12.18
CA THR A 102 34.37 -3.00 -11.43
C THR A 102 33.03 -2.91 -10.68
N GLY A 103 32.20 -3.94 -10.83
CA GLY A 103 30.86 -4.00 -10.25
C GLY A 103 29.77 -3.21 -11.00
N TRP A 104 30.05 -2.64 -12.18
CA TRP A 104 28.99 -2.14 -13.05
C TRP A 104 28.26 -3.30 -13.73
N ASN A 105 26.93 -3.18 -13.85
CA ASN A 105 26.09 -4.17 -14.52
C ASN A 105 25.99 -3.88 -16.02
N THR A 106 25.33 -4.75 -16.78
CA THR A 106 25.20 -4.58 -18.24
C THR A 106 23.76 -4.57 -18.72
N MET A 107 23.43 -3.66 -19.64
CA MET A 107 22.11 -3.53 -20.26
C MET A 107 22.26 -3.40 -21.78
N ASN A 108 21.34 -3.99 -22.55
CA ASN A 108 21.30 -3.82 -23.99
C ASN A 108 20.45 -2.58 -24.32
N LEU A 109 21.08 -1.55 -24.87
CA LEU A 109 20.42 -0.34 -25.34
C LEU A 109 20.19 -0.39 -26.87
N PRO A 110 19.13 0.22 -27.38
CA PRO A 110 18.10 0.98 -26.65
C PRO A 110 17.08 0.07 -25.96
N ILE A 111 16.71 0.41 -24.72
CA ILE A 111 15.59 -0.17 -23.98
C ILE A 111 15.08 0.83 -22.92
N LYS A 112 13.78 0.77 -22.64
CA LYS A 112 13.23 1.32 -21.40
C LYS A 112 13.63 0.43 -20.22
N TRP A 113 14.21 0.97 -19.17
CA TRP A 113 14.79 0.13 -18.11
C TRP A 113 13.72 -0.67 -17.33
N GLU A 114 12.44 -0.29 -17.41
CA GLU A 114 11.32 -1.07 -16.85
C GLU A 114 11.23 -2.45 -17.53
N LYS A 115 11.48 -2.49 -18.83
CA LYS A 115 11.55 -3.75 -19.60
C LYS A 115 12.86 -4.50 -19.39
N ALA A 116 13.86 -3.86 -18.78
CA ALA A 116 15.15 -4.44 -18.44
C ALA A 116 15.22 -4.94 -16.98
N GLY A 117 14.09 -4.97 -16.26
CA GLY A 117 14.01 -5.48 -14.89
C GLY A 117 13.93 -4.42 -13.79
N TYR A 118 13.70 -3.15 -14.15
CA TYR A 118 13.58 -2.02 -13.21
C TYR A 118 12.20 -1.35 -13.30
N PRO A 119 11.09 -2.05 -13.02
CA PRO A 119 9.73 -1.56 -13.27
C PRO A 119 9.31 -0.37 -12.40
N ASP A 120 10.00 -0.14 -11.28
CA ASP A 120 9.67 0.90 -10.30
C ASP A 120 10.76 1.97 -10.16
N LEU A 121 11.76 1.98 -11.05
CA LEU A 121 12.87 2.93 -10.94
C LEU A 121 12.49 4.24 -11.60
N ASP A 122 12.09 5.22 -10.79
CA ASP A 122 12.13 6.63 -11.17
C ASP A 122 13.43 7.21 -10.59
N GLY A 123 14.33 7.81 -11.39
CA GLY A 123 15.61 8.27 -10.83
C GLY A 123 16.72 8.51 -11.85
N ILE A 124 17.95 8.20 -11.47
CA ILE A 124 19.14 8.41 -12.31
C ILE A 124 19.81 7.07 -12.58
N MET A 125 20.01 6.78 -13.87
CA MET A 125 20.86 5.70 -14.34
C MET A 125 21.99 6.24 -15.20
N TRP A 126 23.21 5.78 -14.90
CA TRP A 126 24.39 6.08 -15.71
C TRP A 126 24.67 4.91 -16.62
N PHE A 127 24.89 5.20 -17.90
CA PHE A 127 25.34 4.27 -18.91
C PHE A 127 26.74 4.63 -19.38
N ARG A 128 27.53 3.60 -19.67
CA ARG A 128 28.91 3.76 -20.10
C ARG A 128 29.27 2.74 -21.17
N LYS A 129 29.96 3.20 -22.22
CA LYS A 129 30.46 2.32 -23.29
C LYS A 129 31.86 2.70 -23.71
N GLU A 130 32.66 1.67 -23.91
CA GLU A 130 33.93 1.75 -24.60
C GLU A 130 33.74 1.44 -26.08
N ILE A 131 34.32 2.26 -26.94
CA ILE A 131 34.28 2.09 -28.39
C ILE A 131 35.67 2.29 -29.00
N LYS A 132 35.84 1.77 -30.22
CA LYS A 132 37.00 2.06 -31.06
C LYS A 132 36.51 2.76 -32.31
N ILE A 133 36.97 3.99 -32.53
CA ILE A 133 36.58 4.77 -33.71
C ILE A 133 37.37 4.28 -34.94
N PRO A 134 36.75 4.07 -36.11
CA PRO A 134 37.45 3.69 -37.33
C PRO A 134 38.53 4.71 -37.71
N ALA A 135 39.64 4.24 -38.27
CA ALA A 135 40.73 5.14 -38.69
C ALA A 135 40.28 6.22 -39.69
N SER A 136 39.32 5.89 -40.55
CA SER A 136 38.66 6.79 -41.52
C SER A 136 37.90 7.96 -40.89
N MET A 137 37.49 7.83 -39.62
CA MET A 137 36.74 8.86 -38.89
C MET A 137 37.63 9.75 -38.01
N ILE A 138 38.90 9.39 -37.82
CA ILE A 138 39.84 10.17 -36.99
C ILE A 138 40.17 11.51 -37.65
N GLY A 139 40.27 12.57 -36.84
CA GLY A 139 40.58 13.92 -37.33
C GLY A 139 39.41 14.63 -38.00
N THR A 140 38.19 14.10 -37.87
CA THR A 140 36.96 14.73 -38.35
C THR A 140 36.00 15.01 -37.20
N ASP A 141 35.16 16.03 -37.36
CA ASP A 141 34.02 16.22 -36.47
C ASP A 141 33.03 15.07 -36.67
N LEU A 142 32.47 14.58 -35.56
CA LEU A 142 31.50 13.48 -35.58
C LEU A 142 30.15 13.94 -35.02
N ILE A 143 29.10 13.21 -35.37
CA ILE A 143 27.77 13.31 -34.78
C ILE A 143 27.49 12.00 -34.07
N MET A 144 27.15 12.06 -32.78
CA MET A 144 26.65 10.93 -32.02
C MET A 144 25.14 11.03 -31.91
N SER A 145 24.45 10.08 -32.54
CA SER A 145 23.02 9.89 -32.43
C SER A 145 22.72 8.84 -31.36
N LEU A 146 21.87 9.16 -30.39
CA LEU A 146 21.46 8.27 -29.30
C LEU A 146 19.98 7.85 -29.40
N GLY A 147 19.23 8.42 -30.34
CA GLY A 147 17.78 8.30 -30.39
C GLY A 147 17.07 9.02 -29.23
N PRO A 148 15.77 8.75 -29.02
CA PRO A 148 15.01 9.28 -27.89
C PRO A 148 15.43 8.62 -26.55
N ILE A 149 15.43 9.41 -25.48
CA ILE A 149 15.79 9.08 -24.09
C ILE A 149 14.70 9.69 -23.21
N ASN A 150 14.23 8.94 -22.23
CA ASN A 150 13.22 9.41 -21.29
C ASN A 150 13.82 9.60 -19.88
N ASP A 151 13.70 10.76 -19.23
CA ASP A 151 13.19 12.06 -19.73
C ASP A 151 14.33 12.97 -20.18
N TYR A 152 15.42 12.99 -19.41
CA TYR A 152 16.53 13.92 -19.55
C TYR A 152 17.85 13.20 -19.70
N ASP A 153 18.79 13.81 -20.41
CA ASP A 153 20.16 13.31 -20.46
C ASP A 153 21.22 14.40 -20.31
N ILE A 154 22.37 13.96 -19.82
CA ILE A 154 23.64 14.64 -20.04
C ILE A 154 24.61 13.59 -20.60
N THR A 155 25.29 13.96 -21.68
CA THR A 155 26.17 13.04 -22.39
C THR A 155 27.60 13.57 -22.47
N TRP A 156 28.57 12.69 -22.23
CA TRP A 156 30.00 12.97 -22.29
C TRP A 156 30.70 12.04 -23.28
N PHE A 157 31.71 12.59 -23.94
CA PHE A 157 32.68 11.87 -24.76
C PHE A 157 34.08 12.12 -24.22
N ASN A 158 34.80 11.05 -23.86
CA ASN A 158 36.13 11.13 -23.23
C ASN A 158 36.19 12.11 -22.04
N GLY A 159 35.14 12.14 -21.22
CA GLY A 159 35.02 12.99 -20.03
C GLY A 159 34.56 14.42 -20.29
N VAL A 160 34.48 14.85 -21.56
CA VAL A 160 34.01 16.19 -21.95
C VAL A 160 32.53 16.14 -22.30
N LYS A 161 31.73 17.06 -21.74
CA LYS A 161 30.29 17.14 -22.02
C LYS A 161 30.10 17.54 -23.49
N VAL A 162 29.35 16.73 -24.23
CA VAL A 162 29.03 16.97 -25.66
C VAL A 162 27.56 17.35 -25.88
N GLY A 163 26.69 17.08 -24.91
CA GLY A 163 25.28 17.40 -25.04
C GLY A 163 24.45 17.21 -23.76
N SER A 164 23.23 17.71 -23.82
CA SER A 164 22.15 17.44 -22.87
C SER A 164 20.82 17.82 -23.49
N MET A 165 19.75 17.11 -23.16
CA MET A 165 18.39 17.42 -23.60
C MET A 165 17.40 17.21 -22.44
N ILE A 166 16.30 17.97 -22.45
CA ILE A 166 15.25 17.92 -21.42
C ILE A 166 13.89 17.47 -21.96
N ASP A 167 13.86 16.70 -23.06
CA ASP A 167 12.63 16.28 -23.72
C ASP A 167 12.67 14.79 -24.12
N ALA A 168 11.75 14.02 -23.54
CA ALA A 168 11.51 12.61 -23.74
C ALA A 168 11.49 12.12 -25.20
N ASN A 169 10.99 12.95 -26.11
CA ASN A 169 10.56 12.54 -27.46
C ASN A 169 11.50 13.01 -28.56
N ILE A 170 12.40 13.96 -28.28
CA ILE A 170 13.32 14.50 -29.27
C ILE A 170 14.54 13.58 -29.40
N PRO A 171 14.87 13.00 -30.57
CA PRO A 171 16.10 12.26 -30.77
C PRO A 171 17.34 13.13 -30.50
N ARG A 172 18.41 12.54 -29.96
CA ARG A 172 19.62 13.28 -29.59
C ARG A 172 20.72 13.08 -30.59
N ASP A 173 21.14 14.18 -31.19
CA ASP A 173 22.30 14.28 -32.06
C ASP A 173 23.28 15.28 -31.47
N TYR A 174 24.41 14.79 -30.96
CA TYR A 174 25.44 15.62 -30.32
C TYR A 174 26.71 15.65 -31.15
N LYS A 175 27.21 16.87 -31.41
CA LYS A 175 28.47 17.07 -32.09
C LYS A 175 29.63 16.68 -31.17
N ILE A 176 30.54 15.85 -31.68
CA ILE A 176 31.81 15.53 -31.05
C ILE A 176 32.90 16.25 -31.87
N PRO A 177 33.53 17.29 -31.31
CA PRO A 177 34.65 17.95 -31.97
C PRO A 177 35.79 16.98 -32.25
N MET A 178 36.43 17.09 -33.41
CA MET A 178 37.55 16.23 -33.83
C MET A 178 38.66 16.11 -32.77
N LEU A 179 38.89 17.19 -32.00
CA LEU A 179 39.92 17.27 -30.95
C LEU A 179 39.67 16.31 -29.78
N LEU A 180 38.43 15.84 -29.60
CA LEU A 180 38.07 14.87 -28.57
C LEU A 180 38.22 13.42 -29.06
N VAL A 181 38.32 13.21 -30.38
CA VAL A 181 38.35 11.88 -31.00
C VAL A 181 39.78 11.35 -30.97
N LYS A 182 40.01 10.28 -30.20
CA LYS A 182 41.33 9.68 -30.06
C LYS A 182 41.45 8.43 -30.95
N PRO A 183 42.63 8.16 -31.54
CA PRO A 183 42.92 6.83 -32.07
C PRO A 183 42.73 5.76 -30.99
N GLY A 184 42.12 4.63 -31.34
CA GLY A 184 41.90 3.52 -30.42
C GLY A 184 40.71 3.75 -29.47
N LYS A 185 40.95 3.58 -28.16
CA LYS A 185 39.91 3.55 -27.13
C LYS A 185 39.28 4.93 -26.89
N ASN A 186 37.95 4.99 -27.00
CA ASN A 186 37.14 6.15 -26.63
C ASN A 186 36.00 5.74 -25.72
N ILE A 187 35.52 6.68 -24.92
CA ILE A 187 34.51 6.45 -23.90
C ILE A 187 33.30 7.35 -24.12
N ILE A 188 32.12 6.75 -24.12
CA ILE A 188 30.84 7.45 -24.02
C ILE A 188 30.25 7.21 -22.63
N VAL A 189 29.74 8.28 -22.02
CA VAL A 189 28.96 8.21 -20.78
C VAL A 189 27.66 8.98 -20.97
N ILE A 190 26.53 8.39 -20.58
CA ILE A 190 25.21 8.99 -20.63
C ILE A 190 24.64 8.91 -19.22
N LYS A 191 24.32 10.07 -18.63
CA LYS A 191 23.47 10.12 -17.45
C LYS A 191 22.04 10.31 -17.94
N VAL A 192 21.15 9.40 -17.59
CA VAL A 192 19.71 9.53 -17.85
C VAL A 192 19.01 9.82 -16.53
N GLU A 193 18.19 10.85 -16.52
CA GLU A 193 17.30 11.18 -15.40
C GLU A 193 15.85 11.01 -15.86
N ASP A 194 15.12 10.18 -15.14
CA ASP A 194 13.70 9.91 -15.32
C ASP A 194 12.94 10.50 -14.15
N ILE A 195 11.86 11.21 -14.45
CA ILE A 195 11.07 11.90 -13.44
C ILE A 195 9.70 11.28 -13.21
N GLY A 196 9.39 10.16 -13.87
CA GLY A 196 8.24 9.33 -13.59
C GLY A 196 7.89 8.37 -14.73
N PHE A 197 7.13 7.33 -14.39
CA PHE A 197 6.56 6.34 -15.30
C PHE A 197 7.58 5.40 -15.94
N SER A 198 8.43 5.89 -16.85
CA SER A 198 9.36 5.01 -17.54
C SER A 198 10.64 5.71 -17.98
N GLY A 199 11.82 5.16 -17.73
CA GLY A 199 13.08 5.78 -18.10
C GLY A 199 13.96 4.99 -19.07
N GLY A 200 14.99 5.65 -19.59
CA GLY A 200 16.04 5.03 -20.40
C GLY A 200 16.06 5.44 -21.87
N VAL A 201 16.95 4.83 -22.65
CA VAL A 201 17.13 5.12 -24.09
C VAL A 201 16.15 4.25 -24.87
N TRP A 202 15.04 4.79 -25.37
CA TRP A 202 13.88 3.99 -25.81
C TRP A 202 13.64 3.95 -27.34
N GLY A 203 14.60 4.44 -28.12
CA GLY A 203 14.56 4.43 -29.59
C GLY A 203 14.76 3.06 -30.25
N LYS A 204 14.99 3.08 -31.56
CA LYS A 204 15.39 1.91 -32.36
C LYS A 204 16.92 1.80 -32.42
N ALA A 205 17.44 0.59 -32.58
CA ALA A 205 18.88 0.33 -32.60
C ALA A 205 19.63 1.06 -33.74
N ASP A 206 18.97 1.28 -34.89
CA ASP A 206 19.50 2.03 -36.04
C ASP A 206 19.60 3.54 -35.80
N GLN A 207 18.98 4.06 -34.73
CA GLN A 207 19.09 5.45 -34.28
C GLN A 207 20.28 5.67 -33.31
N MET A 208 20.99 4.61 -32.92
CA MET A 208 22.16 4.70 -32.04
C MET A 208 23.45 4.48 -32.84
N PHE A 209 24.07 5.58 -33.28
CA PHE A 209 25.30 5.53 -34.09
C PHE A 209 26.20 6.75 -33.89
N ILE A 210 27.44 6.64 -34.35
CA ILE A 210 28.35 7.76 -34.60
C ILE A 210 28.53 7.89 -36.11
N ALA A 211 28.49 9.11 -36.63
CA ALA A 211 28.71 9.42 -38.04
C ALA A 211 29.75 10.51 -38.22
N ASN A 212 30.51 10.45 -39.32
CA ASN A 212 31.34 11.57 -39.78
C ASN A 212 30.59 12.38 -40.85
N ASN A 213 31.19 13.48 -41.30
CA ASN A 213 30.60 14.37 -42.30
C ASN A 213 30.46 13.74 -43.70
N SER A 214 31.14 12.62 -43.99
CA SER A 214 31.00 11.88 -45.25
C SER A 214 29.86 10.87 -45.24
N GLY A 215 29.17 10.71 -44.10
CA GLY A 215 28.03 9.80 -43.95
C GLY A 215 28.42 8.36 -43.59
N GLU A 216 29.69 8.07 -43.35
CA GLU A 216 30.13 6.80 -42.76
C GLU A 216 29.54 6.68 -41.34
N LYS A 217 29.04 5.50 -40.98
CA LYS A 217 28.35 5.26 -39.69
C LYS A 217 28.93 4.07 -38.95
N MET A 218 29.05 4.19 -37.64
CA MET A 218 29.35 3.11 -36.69
C MET A 218 28.21 2.98 -35.68
N SER A 219 27.65 1.78 -35.52
CA SER A 219 26.63 1.55 -34.49
C SER A 219 27.22 1.61 -33.09
N ILE A 220 26.47 2.19 -32.15
CA ILE A 220 26.75 2.17 -30.71
C ILE A 220 25.64 1.46 -29.91
N ALA A 221 24.66 0.87 -30.58
CA ALA A 221 23.64 0.01 -29.97
C ALA A 221 24.24 -1.27 -29.34
N GLY A 222 23.41 -2.03 -28.63
CA GLY A 222 23.78 -3.30 -27.99
C GLY A 222 24.23 -3.11 -26.55
N LYS A 223 25.27 -3.84 -26.12
CA LYS A 223 25.69 -3.89 -24.71
C LYS A 223 26.31 -2.57 -24.23
N TRP A 224 25.83 -2.08 -23.09
CA TRP A 224 26.37 -0.95 -22.32
C TRP A 224 26.57 -1.38 -20.86
N LEU A 225 27.57 -0.80 -20.20
CA LEU A 225 27.66 -0.87 -18.75
C LEU A 225 26.66 0.12 -18.15
N TYR A 226 26.09 -0.19 -17.00
CA TYR A 226 25.28 0.76 -16.25
C TYR A 226 25.48 0.65 -14.74
N LYS A 227 25.13 1.73 -14.05
CA LYS A 227 25.03 1.80 -12.61
C LYS A 227 23.95 2.79 -12.21
N ILE A 228 23.17 2.44 -11.18
CA ILE A 228 22.15 3.34 -10.63
C ILE A 228 22.88 4.44 -9.87
N GLY A 229 22.65 5.69 -10.28
CA GLY A 229 23.17 6.86 -9.59
C GLY A 229 22.26 7.28 -8.46
N PHE A 230 20.94 7.20 -8.66
CA PHE A 230 19.95 7.60 -7.66
C PHE A 230 18.60 6.92 -7.94
N ASP A 231 17.86 6.59 -6.88
CA ASP A 231 16.48 6.06 -6.95
C ASP A 231 15.54 6.98 -6.16
N ARG A 232 14.51 7.53 -6.83
CA ARG A 232 13.51 8.44 -6.23
C ARG A 232 12.59 7.74 -5.24
N LYS A 233 12.63 6.42 -5.07
CA LYS A 233 12.05 5.76 -3.89
C LYS A 233 12.54 6.38 -2.57
N VAL A 234 13.68 7.07 -2.58
CA VAL A 234 14.21 7.82 -1.43
C VAL A 234 13.51 9.19 -1.21
N LEU A 235 12.70 9.69 -2.16
CA LEU A 235 12.16 11.06 -2.21
C LEU A 235 10.63 11.23 -2.14
N GLY A 236 9.84 10.16 -2.18
CA GLY A 236 8.40 10.26 -1.90
C GLY A 236 8.16 10.42 -0.39
N PRO A 237 7.05 11.06 0.06
CA PRO A 237 6.59 10.81 1.42
C PRO A 237 6.43 9.30 1.54
N LYS A 238 7.24 8.63 2.37
CA LYS A 238 7.04 7.21 2.62
C LYS A 238 5.63 7.12 3.18
N GLN A 239 4.69 6.56 2.43
CA GLN A 239 3.26 6.52 2.74
C GLN A 239 2.94 5.79 4.06
N HIS A 240 3.96 5.15 4.66
CA HIS A 240 3.95 4.51 5.96
C HIS A 240 4.40 5.44 7.11
N ILE A 241 4.87 6.65 6.81
CA ILE A 241 5.23 7.65 7.82
C ILE A 241 3.94 8.15 8.48
N PRO A 242 3.88 8.14 9.82
CA PRO A 242 2.79 8.76 10.56
C PRO A 242 2.40 10.14 10.04
N THR A 243 1.10 10.46 10.06
CA THR A 243 0.53 11.77 9.65
C THR A 243 0.58 12.11 8.16
N VAL A 244 1.41 11.44 7.35
CA VAL A 244 1.71 11.92 6.00
C VAL A 244 0.50 11.92 5.06
N LEU A 245 -0.38 10.92 5.16
CA LEU A 245 -1.59 10.80 4.35
C LEU A 245 -2.75 11.59 4.96
N ASN A 246 -2.76 11.78 6.28
CA ASN A 246 -3.67 12.75 6.90
C ASN A 246 -3.44 14.13 6.27
N ASN A 247 -2.20 14.62 6.29
CA ASN A 247 -1.84 15.93 5.73
C ASN A 247 -2.06 16.02 4.22
N GLY A 248 -1.64 14.99 3.48
CA GLY A 248 -1.65 15.02 2.01
C GLY A 248 -2.98 14.68 1.36
N MET A 249 -3.83 13.89 2.03
CA MET A 249 -5.01 13.28 1.40
C MET A 249 -6.31 13.42 2.18
N ILE A 250 -6.28 13.72 3.48
CA ILE A 250 -7.48 13.91 4.31
C ILE A 250 -7.71 15.38 4.63
N HIS A 251 -6.69 16.08 5.11
CA HIS A 251 -6.76 17.49 5.48
C HIS A 251 -7.30 18.40 4.37
N PRO A 252 -6.93 18.22 3.07
CA PRO A 252 -7.51 19.01 1.99
C PRO A 252 -9.01 18.79 1.77
N LEU A 253 -9.58 17.71 2.32
CA LEU A 253 -10.99 17.35 2.19
C LEU A 253 -11.87 17.87 3.33
N ILE A 254 -11.27 18.33 4.44
CA ILE A 254 -11.99 18.85 5.61
C ILE A 254 -13.00 19.95 5.27
N PRO A 255 -12.73 20.89 4.33
CA PRO A 255 -13.69 21.92 3.97
C PRO A 255 -14.99 21.40 3.32
N PHE A 256 -15.05 20.14 2.88
CA PHE A 256 -16.26 19.55 2.30
C PHE A 256 -17.13 18.93 3.39
N ALA A 257 -18.41 19.29 3.40
CA ALA A 257 -19.39 18.62 4.23
C ALA A 257 -19.58 17.16 3.79
N ILE A 258 -19.47 16.23 4.75
CA ILE A 258 -19.70 14.80 4.52
C ILE A 258 -20.83 14.26 5.40
N GLN A 259 -21.55 13.25 4.88
CA GLN A 259 -22.55 12.50 5.66
C GLN A 259 -21.91 11.38 6.50
N GLY A 260 -20.71 10.95 6.14
CA GLY A 260 -19.99 9.86 6.82
C GLY A 260 -18.77 9.40 6.04
N ALA A 261 -18.07 8.43 6.60
CA ALA A 261 -16.88 7.81 5.99
C ALA A 261 -17.07 6.30 5.86
N ILE A 262 -16.56 5.74 4.74
CA ILE A 262 -16.31 4.31 4.62
C ILE A 262 -14.81 4.04 4.66
N TRP A 263 -14.39 3.01 5.40
CA TRP A 263 -12.99 2.69 5.63
C TRP A 263 -12.69 1.22 5.35
N TYR A 264 -11.62 0.95 4.59
CA TYR A 264 -11.19 -0.42 4.32
C TYR A 264 -9.67 -0.48 4.38
N GLN A 265 -9.17 -0.79 5.58
CA GLN A 265 -7.76 -0.95 5.88
C GLN A 265 -7.64 -1.82 7.14
N GLY A 266 -6.50 -2.47 7.26
CA GLY A 266 -6.01 -3.05 8.51
C GLY A 266 -4.73 -3.86 8.29
N GLU A 267 -4.52 -4.35 7.07
CA GLU A 267 -3.47 -5.28 6.68
C GLU A 267 -2.08 -4.85 7.13
N ALA A 268 -1.73 -3.57 6.97
CA ALA A 268 -0.44 -3.01 7.37
C ALA A 268 -0.26 -2.88 8.90
N ASN A 269 -1.31 -3.10 9.70
CA ASN A 269 -1.28 -3.09 11.15
C ASN A 269 -1.53 -4.48 11.77
N ALA A 270 -1.74 -5.55 10.98
CA ALA A 270 -2.11 -6.87 11.49
C ALA A 270 -1.13 -7.40 12.55
N SER A 271 0.18 -7.30 12.29
CA SER A 271 1.24 -7.74 13.22
C SER A 271 1.27 -6.97 14.55
N ARG A 272 0.53 -5.86 14.66
CA ARG A 272 0.39 -5.01 15.85
C ARG A 272 -1.09 -4.78 16.21
N ALA A 273 -1.95 -5.78 15.97
CA ALA A 273 -3.39 -5.68 16.21
C ALA A 273 -3.77 -5.14 17.60
N HIS A 274 -3.04 -5.52 18.66
CA HIS A 274 -3.24 -4.97 20.00
C HIS A 274 -3.04 -3.45 20.07
N GLN A 275 -2.03 -2.89 19.40
CA GLN A 275 -1.86 -1.44 19.30
C GLN A 275 -2.99 -0.81 18.45
N TYR A 276 -3.44 -1.51 17.41
CA TYR A 276 -4.54 -1.08 16.54
C TYR A 276 -5.88 -0.90 17.30
N GLN A 277 -6.12 -1.68 18.37
CA GLN A 277 -7.26 -1.49 19.28
C GLN A 277 -7.32 -0.09 19.89
N THR A 278 -6.17 0.59 20.02
CA THR A 278 -6.07 1.97 20.50
C THR A 278 -6.01 2.96 19.35
N LEU A 279 -5.15 2.70 18.35
CA LEU A 279 -4.91 3.59 17.21
C LEU A 279 -6.16 3.84 16.37
N PHE A 280 -6.91 2.79 16.03
CA PHE A 280 -8.04 2.92 15.10
C PHE A 280 -9.20 3.75 15.69
N PRO A 281 -9.65 3.52 16.95
CA PRO A 281 -10.60 4.42 17.60
C PRO A 281 -10.11 5.87 17.71
N ILE A 282 -8.80 6.09 17.91
CA ILE A 282 -8.21 7.43 17.94
C ILE A 282 -8.31 8.10 16.57
N MET A 283 -7.97 7.39 15.49
CA MET A 283 -8.10 7.91 14.12
C MET A 283 -9.54 8.30 13.78
N ILE A 284 -10.53 7.49 14.17
CA ILE A 284 -11.95 7.79 13.96
C ILE A 284 -12.35 9.09 14.67
N LYS A 285 -11.97 9.22 15.96
CA LYS A 285 -12.24 10.43 16.76
C LYS A 285 -11.53 11.65 16.21
N ASP A 286 -10.30 11.47 15.74
CA ASP A 286 -9.48 12.51 15.12
C ASP A 286 -10.14 13.07 13.86
N TRP A 287 -10.58 12.21 12.94
CA TRP A 287 -11.30 12.66 11.75
C TRP A 287 -12.60 13.39 12.10
N ARG A 288 -13.38 12.87 13.07
CA ARG A 288 -14.59 13.55 13.56
C ARG A 288 -14.30 14.93 14.15
N SER A 289 -13.21 15.05 14.91
CA SER A 289 -12.75 16.32 15.47
C SER A 289 -12.30 17.29 14.39
N GLN A 290 -11.58 16.82 13.37
CA GLN A 290 -11.10 17.66 12.26
C GLN A 290 -12.24 18.23 11.41
N TRP A 291 -13.25 17.41 11.09
CA TRP A 291 -14.45 17.89 10.40
C TRP A 291 -15.33 18.77 11.28
N ASN A 292 -15.33 18.53 12.59
CA ASN A 292 -16.17 19.23 13.56
C ASN A 292 -17.67 19.18 13.20
N GLN A 293 -18.13 18.02 12.71
CA GLN A 293 -19.52 17.74 12.31
C GLN A 293 -20.17 16.66 13.18
N GLY A 294 -19.84 16.65 14.48
CA GLY A 294 -20.29 15.62 15.41
C GLY A 294 -19.77 14.21 15.09
N ASP A 295 -20.45 13.20 15.62
CA ASP A 295 -20.11 11.79 15.43
C ASP A 295 -20.69 11.26 14.12
N PHE A 296 -20.21 11.75 12.97
CA PHE A 296 -20.70 11.24 11.68
C PHE A 296 -20.50 9.71 11.57
N PRO A 297 -21.40 8.99 10.86
CA PRO A 297 -21.27 7.57 10.59
C PRO A 297 -19.90 7.17 10.05
N PHE A 298 -19.23 6.25 10.73
CA PHE A 298 -17.95 5.68 10.31
C PHE A 298 -18.10 4.17 10.11
N ILE A 299 -18.20 3.73 8.85
CA ILE A 299 -18.50 2.34 8.51
C ILE A 299 -17.25 1.69 7.93
N PHE A 300 -16.72 0.67 8.58
CA PHE A 300 -15.48 0.03 8.15
C PHE A 300 -15.67 -1.42 7.71
N VAL A 301 -14.71 -1.95 6.97
CA VAL A 301 -14.70 -3.33 6.50
C VAL A 301 -13.82 -4.16 7.43
N GLN A 302 -14.39 -5.20 8.05
CA GLN A 302 -13.59 -6.19 8.75
C GLN A 302 -12.77 -6.99 7.74
N LEU A 303 -11.49 -7.27 8.04
CA LEU A 303 -10.62 -7.94 7.07
C LEU A 303 -11.20 -9.28 6.59
N ALA A 304 -11.08 -9.51 5.28
CA ALA A 304 -11.53 -10.74 4.64
C ALA A 304 -10.59 -11.91 4.96
N ASN A 305 -10.96 -13.13 4.56
CA ASN A 305 -10.05 -14.27 4.62
C ASN A 305 -8.82 -14.07 3.73
N PHE A 306 -7.65 -14.46 4.23
CA PHE A 306 -6.37 -14.38 3.53
C PHE A 306 -5.43 -15.50 4.01
N ASN A 307 -4.46 -15.89 3.18
CA ASN A 307 -3.56 -17.05 3.35
C ASN A 307 -4.23 -18.43 3.14
N GLU A 308 -3.40 -19.48 3.18
CA GLU A 308 -3.84 -20.87 3.11
C GLU A 308 -4.73 -21.26 4.30
N LEU A 309 -5.55 -22.31 4.12
CA LEU A 309 -6.35 -22.86 5.21
C LEU A 309 -5.42 -23.32 6.35
N PRO A 310 -5.76 -23.02 7.62
CA PRO A 310 -4.95 -23.43 8.76
C PRO A 310 -4.87 -24.95 8.84
N THR A 311 -3.67 -25.49 8.95
CA THR A 311 -3.41 -26.92 9.19
C THR A 311 -3.41 -27.27 10.67
N GLU A 312 -3.25 -26.27 11.54
CA GLU A 312 -3.18 -26.41 12.99
C GLU A 312 -3.89 -25.25 13.70
N LEU A 313 -4.25 -25.47 14.97
CA LEU A 313 -4.78 -24.42 15.84
C LEU A 313 -3.63 -23.61 16.43
N LYS A 314 -3.59 -22.33 16.09
CA LYS A 314 -2.62 -21.38 16.63
C LYS A 314 -3.23 -20.00 16.76
N ASP A 315 -2.60 -19.16 17.58
CA ASP A 315 -2.90 -17.73 17.58
C ASP A 315 -2.49 -17.11 16.23
N ASP A 316 -3.20 -16.05 15.84
CA ASP A 316 -3.15 -15.50 14.50
C ASP A 316 -3.40 -13.99 14.57
N ASP A 317 -2.48 -13.21 14.01
CA ASP A 317 -2.47 -11.76 14.12
C ASP A 317 -3.56 -11.11 13.25
N TRP A 318 -3.91 -11.76 12.15
CA TRP A 318 -5.04 -11.38 11.31
C TRP A 318 -6.38 -11.53 12.04
N ALA A 319 -6.55 -12.62 12.81
CA ALA A 319 -7.71 -12.82 13.68
C ALA A 319 -7.77 -11.77 14.80
N GLU A 320 -6.63 -11.46 15.44
CA GLU A 320 -6.54 -10.38 16.45
C GLU A 320 -6.87 -9.01 15.85
N LEU A 321 -6.51 -8.74 14.60
CA LEU A 321 -6.86 -7.50 13.94
C LEU A 321 -8.35 -7.40 13.62
N ARG A 322 -8.99 -8.50 13.20
CA ARG A 322 -10.45 -8.54 13.03
C ARG A 322 -11.19 -8.29 14.35
N GLU A 323 -10.65 -8.79 15.46
CA GLU A 323 -11.12 -8.45 16.80
C GLU A 323 -10.95 -6.96 17.08
N ALA A 324 -9.78 -6.37 16.78
CA ALA A 324 -9.56 -4.94 16.99
C ALA A 324 -10.54 -4.06 16.19
N GLN A 325 -10.89 -4.49 14.96
CA GLN A 325 -11.93 -3.86 14.15
C GLN A 325 -13.31 -4.04 14.81
N LEU A 326 -13.65 -5.25 15.31
CA LEU A 326 -14.90 -5.48 16.04
C LEU A 326 -15.01 -4.58 17.29
N MET A 327 -13.93 -4.43 18.06
CA MET A 327 -13.88 -3.60 19.27
C MET A 327 -14.12 -2.11 18.98
N ALA A 328 -13.80 -1.63 17.77
CA ALA A 328 -14.06 -0.25 17.37
C ALA A 328 -15.57 0.07 17.30
N LEU A 329 -16.44 -0.95 17.25
CA LEU A 329 -17.91 -0.77 17.37
C LEU A 329 -18.37 -0.22 18.73
N SER A 330 -17.47 -0.16 19.72
CA SER A 330 -17.75 0.54 20.99
C SER A 330 -17.89 2.06 20.83
N LEU A 331 -17.42 2.63 19.72
CA LEU A 331 -17.64 4.04 19.40
C LEU A 331 -19.05 4.28 18.86
N PRO A 332 -19.70 5.40 19.21
CA PRO A 332 -21.02 5.73 18.67
C PRO A 332 -20.96 5.92 17.16
N ASN A 333 -22.08 5.63 16.48
CA ASN A 333 -22.24 5.79 15.03
C ASN A 333 -21.14 5.09 14.21
N THR A 334 -20.74 3.89 14.64
CA THR A 334 -19.79 3.05 13.92
C THR A 334 -20.43 1.76 13.44
N GLY A 335 -20.06 1.35 12.23
CA GLY A 335 -20.60 0.16 11.58
C GLY A 335 -19.49 -0.72 11.01
N MET A 336 -19.76 -2.02 10.88
CA MET A 336 -18.79 -2.98 10.39
C MET A 336 -19.41 -3.89 9.32
N ALA A 337 -18.82 -3.91 8.13
CA ALA A 337 -19.10 -4.91 7.12
C ALA A 337 -18.19 -6.14 7.34
N VAL A 338 -18.76 -7.25 7.80
CA VAL A 338 -18.05 -8.54 7.91
C VAL A 338 -17.77 -9.07 6.50
N THR A 339 -16.54 -9.53 6.22
CA THR A 339 -16.16 -10.04 4.88
C THR A 339 -15.40 -11.37 4.90
N ILE A 340 -15.48 -12.09 6.02
CA ILE A 340 -14.81 -13.37 6.26
C ILE A 340 -15.02 -14.40 5.13
N ASP A 341 -16.20 -14.42 4.50
CA ASP A 341 -16.60 -15.39 3.48
C ASP A 341 -16.26 -15.01 2.04
N ILE A 342 -15.72 -13.80 1.80
CA ILE A 342 -15.46 -13.27 0.46
C ILE A 342 -14.00 -12.84 0.27
N GLY A 343 -13.10 -13.47 1.01
CA GLY A 343 -11.64 -13.33 0.86
C GLY A 343 -11.04 -14.13 -0.31
N ASP A 344 -9.73 -14.04 -0.48
CA ASP A 344 -8.96 -14.85 -1.42
C ASP A 344 -7.68 -15.34 -0.70
N ALA A 345 -7.44 -16.66 -0.74
CA ALA A 345 -6.32 -17.27 -0.04
C ALA A 345 -4.96 -16.83 -0.60
N LYS A 346 -4.91 -16.47 -1.90
CA LYS A 346 -3.65 -16.18 -2.62
C LYS A 346 -3.46 -14.70 -2.94
N ASP A 347 -4.49 -13.88 -2.72
CA ASP A 347 -4.45 -12.45 -2.99
C ASP A 347 -5.10 -11.68 -1.84
N ILE A 348 -4.34 -10.81 -1.22
CA ILE A 348 -4.81 -9.95 -0.14
C ILE A 348 -5.90 -8.96 -0.62
N HIS A 349 -6.07 -8.81 -1.94
CA HIS A 349 -7.07 -7.95 -2.58
C HIS A 349 -8.25 -8.77 -3.15
N PRO A 350 -9.23 -9.19 -2.33
CA PRO A 350 -10.32 -10.02 -2.83
C PRO A 350 -11.14 -9.33 -3.93
N LYS A 351 -11.45 -10.09 -4.98
CA LYS A 351 -12.10 -9.58 -6.20
C LYS A 351 -13.57 -9.20 -6.00
N ASN A 352 -14.27 -9.80 -5.04
CA ASN A 352 -15.69 -9.55 -4.80
C ASN A 352 -15.95 -8.23 -4.04
N LYS A 353 -15.52 -7.10 -4.61
CA LYS A 353 -15.75 -5.77 -4.04
C LYS A 353 -17.22 -5.33 -4.13
N GLN A 354 -18.04 -6.00 -4.94
CA GLN A 354 -19.47 -5.75 -5.02
C GLN A 354 -20.18 -6.13 -3.72
N GLU A 355 -19.88 -7.30 -3.15
CA GLU A 355 -20.49 -7.70 -1.89
C GLU A 355 -19.98 -6.86 -0.72
N VAL A 356 -18.70 -6.45 -0.73
CA VAL A 356 -18.15 -5.48 0.25
C VAL A 356 -18.96 -4.18 0.23
N GLY A 357 -19.10 -3.55 -0.94
CA GLY A 357 -19.85 -2.30 -1.07
C GLY A 357 -21.32 -2.44 -0.68
N LYS A 358 -21.95 -3.57 -1.02
CA LYS A 358 -23.33 -3.89 -0.60
C LYS A 358 -23.45 -3.97 0.92
N ARG A 359 -22.55 -4.67 1.62
CA ARG A 359 -22.60 -4.81 3.09
C ARG A 359 -22.40 -3.49 3.83
N LEU A 360 -21.47 -2.64 3.34
CA LEU A 360 -21.34 -1.26 3.83
C LEU A 360 -22.64 -0.47 3.64
N ALA A 361 -23.31 -0.64 2.49
CA ALA A 361 -24.55 0.07 2.18
C ALA A 361 -25.73 -0.42 3.02
N LEU A 362 -25.79 -1.70 3.40
CA LEU A 362 -26.83 -2.20 4.29
C LEU A 362 -26.79 -1.50 5.64
N TYR A 363 -25.59 -1.34 6.24
CA TYR A 363 -25.45 -0.60 7.49
C TYR A 363 -25.92 0.85 7.33
N ALA A 364 -25.44 1.54 6.29
CA ALA A 364 -25.86 2.93 6.04
C ALA A 364 -27.38 3.05 5.87
N LEU A 365 -28.00 2.17 5.09
CA LEU A 365 -29.45 2.20 4.88
C LEU A 365 -30.23 2.01 6.19
N ALA A 366 -29.81 1.07 7.04
CA ALA A 366 -30.49 0.80 8.29
C ALA A 366 -30.27 1.90 9.34
N GLU A 367 -29.00 2.19 9.67
CA GLU A 367 -28.65 3.01 10.82
C GLU A 367 -28.56 4.50 10.51
N VAL A 368 -28.33 4.88 9.24
CA VAL A 368 -28.22 6.29 8.83
C VAL A 368 -29.51 6.78 8.15
N TYR A 369 -30.13 5.93 7.34
CA TYR A 369 -31.33 6.28 6.57
C TYR A 369 -32.63 5.65 7.09
N GLY A 370 -32.59 4.95 8.23
CA GLY A 370 -33.77 4.46 8.94
C GLY A 370 -34.57 3.37 8.20
N LYS A 371 -33.94 2.61 7.31
CA LYS A 371 -34.60 1.50 6.60
C LYS A 371 -34.67 0.27 7.51
N ASP A 372 -35.85 -0.33 7.63
CA ASP A 372 -36.02 -1.61 8.34
C ASP A 372 -35.51 -2.78 7.49
N ILE A 373 -34.20 -3.04 7.56
CA ILE A 373 -33.53 -4.11 6.83
C ILE A 373 -32.46 -4.78 7.69
N ALA A 374 -32.13 -6.04 7.36
CA ALA A 374 -30.98 -6.70 7.94
C ALA A 374 -29.67 -6.09 7.42
N TYR A 375 -28.77 -5.73 8.34
CA TYR A 375 -27.53 -5.02 7.99
C TYR A 375 -26.24 -5.59 8.55
N SER A 376 -26.33 -6.49 9.53
CA SER A 376 -25.19 -7.20 10.10
C SER A 376 -25.51 -8.69 10.19
N GLY A 377 -24.47 -9.52 10.15
CA GLY A 377 -24.57 -10.93 10.54
C GLY A 377 -24.48 -11.11 12.06
N PRO A 378 -24.55 -12.36 12.55
CA PRO A 378 -24.53 -12.66 13.98
C PRO A 378 -23.31 -12.07 14.69
N MET A 379 -23.54 -11.22 15.70
CA MET A 379 -22.50 -10.67 16.57
C MET A 379 -22.60 -11.33 17.94
N TYR A 380 -21.48 -11.84 18.46
CA TYR A 380 -21.46 -12.45 19.80
C TYR A 380 -22.00 -11.48 20.86
N LYS A 381 -22.88 -11.97 21.73
CA LYS A 381 -23.52 -11.19 22.79
C LYS A 381 -23.11 -11.68 24.17
N SER A 382 -23.26 -12.99 24.43
CA SER A 382 -23.00 -13.58 25.74
C SER A 382 -22.77 -15.08 25.64
N MET A 383 -22.18 -15.62 26.70
CA MET A 383 -22.02 -17.05 26.90
C MET A 383 -22.56 -17.50 28.25
N GLU A 384 -23.07 -18.73 28.31
CA GLU A 384 -23.45 -19.44 29.53
C GLU A 384 -22.82 -20.84 29.52
N ILE A 385 -22.23 -21.26 30.64
CA ILE A 385 -21.71 -22.62 30.79
C ILE A 385 -22.77 -23.47 31.48
N LYS A 386 -23.23 -24.53 30.80
CA LYS A 386 -24.23 -25.46 31.34
C LYS A 386 -23.84 -26.90 31.01
N GLU A 387 -23.74 -27.74 32.04
CA GLU A 387 -23.50 -29.19 31.90
C GLU A 387 -22.27 -29.53 31.02
N GLY A 388 -21.17 -28.77 31.18
CA GLY A 388 -19.94 -28.98 30.41
C GLY A 388 -20.01 -28.51 28.95
N LYS A 389 -21.03 -27.73 28.57
CA LYS A 389 -21.18 -27.10 27.26
C LYS A 389 -21.26 -25.58 27.41
N ILE A 390 -20.87 -24.87 26.36
CA ILE A 390 -21.00 -23.41 26.28
C ILE A 390 -22.14 -23.07 25.34
N ARG A 391 -23.11 -22.29 25.81
CA ARG A 391 -24.24 -21.78 25.03
C ARG A 391 -23.97 -20.32 24.70
N LEU A 392 -24.07 -19.96 23.43
CA LEU A 392 -23.70 -18.66 22.91
C LEU A 392 -24.94 -17.96 22.34
N GLN A 393 -25.12 -16.70 22.71
CA GLN A 393 -26.17 -15.83 22.19
C GLN A 393 -25.59 -14.77 21.26
N PHE A 394 -26.39 -14.34 20.29
CA PHE A 394 -25.97 -13.42 19.25
C PHE A 394 -26.99 -12.29 19.05
N ASN A 395 -26.50 -11.09 18.75
CA ASN A 395 -27.29 -10.03 18.12
C ASN A 395 -27.38 -10.28 16.60
N HIS A 396 -28.30 -9.59 15.91
CA HIS A 396 -28.47 -9.66 14.45
C HIS A 396 -28.69 -11.08 13.89
N THR A 397 -29.52 -11.87 14.58
CA THR A 397 -29.93 -13.21 14.11
C THR A 397 -30.95 -13.14 12.99
N ASN A 398 -31.67 -12.03 12.80
CA ASN A 398 -32.61 -11.82 11.69
C ASN A 398 -33.54 -13.02 11.45
N ASN A 399 -34.30 -13.41 12.47
CA ASN A 399 -35.22 -14.56 12.49
C ASN A 399 -34.56 -15.95 12.45
N GLY A 400 -33.27 -16.06 12.78
CA GLY A 400 -32.65 -17.34 13.12
C GLY A 400 -31.20 -17.49 12.68
N LEU A 401 -30.51 -18.48 13.25
CA LEU A 401 -29.15 -18.85 12.84
C LEU A 401 -29.20 -19.92 11.75
N LYS A 402 -28.25 -19.87 10.81
CA LYS A 402 -28.15 -20.78 9.66
C LYS A 402 -26.73 -21.29 9.49
N ILE A 403 -26.63 -22.51 8.96
CA ILE A 403 -25.37 -23.11 8.50
C ILE A 403 -25.33 -22.96 6.98
N LYS A 404 -24.24 -22.42 6.43
CA LYS A 404 -24.08 -22.25 4.98
C LYS A 404 -23.16 -23.31 4.38
N GLY A 405 -23.63 -24.00 3.35
CA GLY A 405 -22.80 -24.89 2.52
C GLY A 405 -22.38 -26.23 3.15
N SER A 406 -22.92 -26.60 4.31
CA SER A 406 -22.77 -27.95 4.90
C SER A 406 -23.83 -28.23 5.97
N ASP A 407 -23.95 -29.50 6.36
CA ASP A 407 -24.88 -29.92 7.44
C ASP A 407 -24.31 -29.72 8.85
N GLN A 408 -22.99 -29.57 8.96
CA GLN A 408 -22.31 -29.37 10.24
C GLN A 408 -21.89 -27.92 10.43
N LEU A 409 -22.10 -27.39 11.64
CA LEU A 409 -21.61 -26.07 12.04
C LEU A 409 -20.10 -26.16 12.36
N LYS A 410 -19.31 -25.29 11.74
CA LYS A 410 -17.84 -25.33 11.78
C LYS A 410 -17.25 -24.00 12.25
N GLY A 411 -15.98 -24.05 12.64
CA GLY A 411 -15.18 -22.87 12.96
C GLY A 411 -15.09 -22.55 14.46
N PHE A 412 -15.55 -23.45 15.34
CA PHE A 412 -15.47 -23.27 16.78
C PHE A 412 -14.29 -24.03 17.39
N THR A 413 -13.59 -23.36 18.29
CA THR A 413 -12.62 -23.98 19.19
C THR A 413 -13.01 -23.69 20.64
N ILE A 414 -12.62 -24.60 21.55
CA ILE A 414 -12.98 -24.56 22.96
C ILE A 414 -11.75 -24.86 23.81
N ALA A 415 -11.62 -24.17 24.95
CA ALA A 415 -10.54 -24.37 25.90
C ALA A 415 -11.07 -24.53 27.32
N GLY A 416 -10.35 -25.33 28.13
CA GLY A 416 -10.51 -25.36 29.58
C GLY A 416 -9.60 -24.35 30.27
N ALA A 417 -9.48 -24.48 31.60
CA ALA A 417 -8.61 -23.61 32.41
C ALA A 417 -7.12 -23.66 32.04
N ASP A 418 -6.68 -24.69 31.31
CA ASP A 418 -5.32 -24.85 30.79
C ASP A 418 -5.01 -23.95 29.58
N LYS A 419 -6.02 -23.23 29.07
CA LYS A 419 -5.94 -22.30 27.93
C LYS A 419 -5.55 -22.95 26.61
N LYS A 420 -5.66 -24.28 26.49
CA LYS A 420 -5.34 -25.00 25.26
C LYS A 420 -6.59 -25.17 24.43
N PHE A 421 -6.66 -24.46 23.30
CA PHE A 421 -7.76 -24.58 22.37
C PHE A 421 -7.69 -25.90 21.59
N VAL A 422 -8.84 -26.57 21.51
CA VAL A 422 -9.08 -27.73 20.64
C VAL A 422 -10.32 -27.47 19.79
N TRP A 423 -10.47 -28.19 18.69
CA TRP A 423 -11.70 -28.14 17.89
C TRP A 423 -12.91 -28.56 18.72
N ALA A 424 -14.04 -27.88 18.50
CA ALA A 424 -15.28 -28.13 19.20
C ALA A 424 -16.37 -28.60 18.23
N ASP A 425 -17.24 -29.48 18.72
CA ASP A 425 -18.52 -29.73 18.10
C ASP A 425 -19.45 -28.54 18.39
N ALA A 426 -20.28 -28.17 17.43
CA ALA A 426 -21.25 -27.10 17.59
C ALA A 426 -22.58 -27.42 16.90
N LYS A 427 -23.69 -26.94 17.47
CA LYS A 427 -25.02 -27.02 16.84
C LYS A 427 -25.88 -25.81 17.15
N ILE A 428 -26.86 -25.55 16.29
CA ILE A 428 -27.88 -24.53 16.49
C ILE A 428 -29.02 -25.13 17.33
N GLU A 429 -29.39 -24.47 18.43
CA GLU A 429 -30.60 -24.78 19.20
C GLU A 429 -31.42 -23.50 19.37
N GLY A 430 -32.48 -23.36 18.58
CA GLY A 430 -33.26 -22.11 18.51
C GLY A 430 -32.40 -20.95 18.00
N ASN A 431 -32.21 -19.93 18.84
CA ASN A 431 -31.37 -18.76 18.54
C ASN A 431 -30.00 -18.81 19.24
N GLU A 432 -29.61 -19.96 19.79
CA GLU A 432 -28.32 -20.16 20.45
C GLU A 432 -27.42 -21.11 19.66
N ILE A 433 -26.12 -20.96 19.86
CA ILE A 433 -25.14 -21.98 19.47
C ILE A 433 -24.67 -22.72 20.71
N VAL A 434 -24.74 -24.04 20.66
CA VAL A 434 -24.22 -24.91 21.72
C VAL A 434 -22.90 -25.50 21.26
N VAL A 435 -21.84 -25.28 22.02
CA VAL A 435 -20.47 -25.70 21.71
C VAL A 435 -19.93 -26.61 22.80
N TRP A 436 -19.30 -27.73 22.42
CA TRP A 436 -18.74 -28.68 23.38
C TRP A 436 -17.54 -29.44 22.80
N ASN A 437 -16.76 -30.07 23.69
CA ASN A 437 -15.79 -31.11 23.34
C ASN A 437 -15.84 -32.20 24.41
N SER A 438 -16.01 -33.47 24.01
CA SER A 438 -16.22 -34.59 24.96
C SER A 438 -15.08 -34.81 25.96
N LYS A 439 -13.87 -34.34 25.62
CA LYS A 439 -12.65 -34.41 26.45
C LYS A 439 -12.51 -33.24 27.43
N ILE A 440 -13.25 -32.14 27.25
CA ILE A 440 -13.20 -30.96 28.14
C ILE A 440 -14.44 -30.93 29.02
N LYS A 441 -14.29 -31.24 30.31
CA LYS A 441 -15.41 -31.28 31.27
C LYS A 441 -15.82 -29.90 31.78
N ASN A 442 -14.85 -29.00 31.94
CA ASN A 442 -15.04 -27.65 32.46
C ASN A 442 -14.52 -26.62 31.44
N PRO A 443 -15.25 -26.37 30.35
CA PRO A 443 -14.83 -25.39 29.36
C PRO A 443 -14.99 -23.97 29.92
N VAL A 444 -14.10 -23.05 29.55
CA VAL A 444 -14.08 -21.67 30.03
C VAL A 444 -14.05 -20.62 28.91
N ALA A 445 -13.64 -21.02 27.69
CA ALA A 445 -13.49 -20.09 26.58
C ALA A 445 -13.84 -20.73 25.23
N ILE A 446 -14.38 -19.91 24.32
CA ILE A 446 -14.65 -20.22 22.92
C ILE A 446 -13.94 -19.22 22.03
N ARG A 447 -13.47 -19.69 20.87
CA ARG A 447 -13.16 -18.82 19.72
C ARG A 447 -13.93 -19.30 18.49
N TYR A 448 -14.38 -18.35 17.69
CA TYR A 448 -15.04 -18.60 16.41
C TYR A 448 -14.23 -17.96 15.27
N ALA A 449 -13.96 -18.74 14.23
CA ALA A 449 -13.27 -18.28 13.01
C ALA A 449 -11.93 -17.57 13.29
N TRP A 450 -11.16 -18.10 14.25
CA TRP A 450 -9.91 -17.49 14.74
C TRP A 450 -8.68 -17.96 13.95
N ALA A 451 -8.55 -17.49 12.71
CA ALA A 451 -7.37 -17.68 11.86
C ALA A 451 -7.38 -16.66 10.71
N SER A 452 -6.31 -16.58 9.91
CA SER A 452 -6.28 -15.75 8.69
C SER A 452 -7.30 -16.22 7.66
N ASN A 453 -7.43 -17.53 7.42
CA ASN A 453 -8.41 -18.14 6.49
C ASN A 453 -9.15 -19.34 7.13
N PRO A 454 -10.04 -19.11 8.11
CA PRO A 454 -10.73 -20.16 8.85
C PRO A 454 -11.81 -20.83 7.98
N ILE A 455 -12.05 -22.11 8.26
CA ILE A 455 -13.27 -22.78 7.83
C ILE A 455 -14.40 -22.37 8.79
N CYS A 456 -15.34 -21.56 8.31
CA CYS A 456 -16.44 -21.03 9.12
C CYS A 456 -17.72 -20.88 8.27
N ASN A 457 -18.89 -21.14 8.88
CA ASN A 457 -20.16 -21.19 8.14
C ASN A 457 -21.41 -20.78 8.93
N LEU A 458 -21.27 -19.92 9.95
CA LEU A 458 -22.40 -19.38 10.72
C LEU A 458 -22.94 -18.12 10.06
N TYR A 459 -24.23 -18.11 9.76
CA TYR A 459 -24.94 -17.00 9.12
C TYR A 459 -26.24 -16.71 9.88
N ASN A 460 -26.81 -15.54 9.66
CA ASN A 460 -28.17 -15.23 10.11
C ASN A 460 -29.23 -15.57 9.06
N GLY A 461 -30.51 -15.33 9.39
CA GLY A 461 -31.64 -15.59 8.51
C GLY A 461 -31.58 -14.82 7.19
N SER A 462 -30.87 -13.69 7.15
CA SER A 462 -30.66 -12.82 5.98
C SER A 462 -29.36 -13.10 5.20
N GLU A 463 -28.73 -14.25 5.46
CA GLU A 463 -27.52 -14.71 4.75
C GLU A 463 -26.29 -13.80 4.91
N LEU A 464 -26.19 -13.09 6.04
CA LEU A 464 -24.98 -12.36 6.44
C LEU A 464 -24.11 -13.20 7.40
N PRO A 465 -22.79 -13.27 7.18
CA PRO A 465 -21.89 -14.09 7.98
C PRO A 465 -21.69 -13.53 9.39
N ALA A 466 -21.50 -14.41 10.37
CA ALA A 466 -21.09 -14.02 11.71
C ALA A 466 -19.67 -13.44 11.68
N SER A 467 -19.37 -12.42 12.49
CA SER A 467 -17.96 -12.03 12.65
C SER A 467 -17.22 -13.02 13.53
N PRO A 468 -15.90 -13.20 13.30
CA PRO A 468 -15.02 -13.83 14.27
C PRO A 468 -15.13 -13.15 15.63
N PHE A 469 -14.95 -13.95 16.69
CA PHE A 469 -14.92 -13.48 18.08
C PHE A 469 -14.18 -14.48 18.97
N ARG A 470 -13.88 -14.04 20.19
CA ARG A 470 -13.47 -14.89 21.31
C ARG A 470 -14.22 -14.50 22.57
N THR A 471 -14.25 -15.39 23.55
CA THR A 471 -14.84 -15.14 24.88
C THR A 471 -13.80 -15.02 25.99
N ASP A 472 -12.52 -15.24 25.69
CA ASP A 472 -11.39 -15.00 26.59
C ASP A 472 -10.84 -13.58 26.45
N ASP A 473 -10.18 -13.11 27.52
CA ASP A 473 -9.41 -11.86 27.57
C ASP A 473 -7.89 -12.11 27.55
N TRP A 474 -7.47 -13.31 27.16
CA TRP A 474 -6.07 -13.73 27.28
C TRP A 474 -5.17 -12.95 26.31
N LYS A 475 -3.89 -12.80 26.66
CA LYS A 475 -2.95 -12.08 25.80
C LYS A 475 -2.74 -12.84 24.49
N GLY A 476 -2.96 -12.16 23.37
CA GLY A 476 -2.64 -12.65 22.03
C GLY A 476 -1.18 -12.45 21.66
N ILE A 477 -0.81 -12.90 20.45
CA ILE A 477 0.56 -12.82 19.91
C ILE A 477 0.96 -11.43 19.46
N THR A 478 0.02 -10.47 19.35
CA THR A 478 0.34 -9.07 19.07
C THR A 478 0.48 -8.22 20.32
N TYR A 479 0.21 -8.78 21.52
CA TYR A 479 0.35 -8.05 22.77
C TYR A 479 1.76 -7.49 22.95
N GLY A 480 1.86 -6.17 23.14
CA GLY A 480 3.13 -5.47 23.34
C GLY A 480 3.97 -5.22 22.07
N LYS A 481 3.52 -5.66 20.89
CA LYS A 481 4.16 -5.31 19.61
C LYS A 481 3.83 -3.84 19.25
N LYS A 482 4.83 -3.12 18.75
CA LYS A 482 4.80 -1.67 18.52
C LYS A 482 5.32 -1.30 17.14
#